data_AF-A0A6J1UGG3-F1
#
_entry.id   AF-A0A6J1UGG3-F1
#
_cell.length_a   1.000
_cell.length_b   1.000
_cell.length_c   1.000
_cell.angle_alpha   90.00
_cell.angle_beta   90.00
_cell.angle_gamma   90.00
#
_symmetry.space_group_name_H-M   'P 1'
#
loop_
_entity.id
_entity.type
_entity.pdbx_description
1 polymer ?
#
loop_
_entity_poly.entity_id
_entity_poly.type
_entity_poly.pdbx_seq_one_letter_code
_entity_poly.pdbx_strand_id
1 'polypeptide(L)'
;MVGGLPVKRLHGTIKEVYQGKFIDRFPELPTAGKLIPIGETAATCLTEILPRPITPPVVKKFRNTSNPPAGKERVFYGRANDPDIASYLTHGITTIISENASSLVNPPPKTYFQQKIKEKKESVYLSNCQAPLGKSHDQSLRMPKGLDVNNTRFGTTVKQEISAADIVNPRKTFDEVQKEAQEGHDLYVSTHNDYYVGEAVNRKYNPSTFNRFNLHGKETPHFNDGRNISRTLHWVPDLQMKKSAKIVSKISDDFKEKFQPQIGKVHDLIADTLNVPPDHTFGILIRPEEYGVGDLLHNRLPSEYLKGKDRERAVFTAIRQNLKKANYHNFDTLLHAFRHYDKVTDIILALSMMYEALDSSILNSAAKNLVSKSAPEHAET
;
A
#
# COMPACT_ATOMS: atom_id res chain seq x y z
N MET A 1 66.80 129.45 83.57
CA MET A 1 67.19 130.82 83.19
C MET A 1 66.29 131.80 83.92
N VAL A 2 66.91 132.82 84.48
CA VAL A 2 66.35 133.90 85.30
C VAL A 2 65.30 134.68 84.52
N GLY A 3 64.19 135.04 85.17
CA GLY A 3 63.14 135.88 84.59
C GLY A 3 62.22 136.42 85.68
N GLY A 4 62.79 137.16 86.63
CA GLY A 4 62.01 137.92 87.61
C GLY A 4 61.21 139.02 86.91
N LEU A 5 59.90 139.04 87.13
CA LEU A 5 59.02 140.15 86.75
C LEU A 5 58.73 141.02 87.99
N PRO A 6 58.71 142.36 87.83
CA PRO A 6 58.92 143.29 88.93
C PRO A 6 57.68 143.45 89.83
N VAL A 7 57.93 143.47 91.14
CA VAL A 7 56.98 143.90 92.16
C VAL A 7 56.59 145.36 91.88
N LYS A 8 55.35 145.58 91.42
CA LYS A 8 54.75 146.92 91.40
C LYS A 8 54.62 147.38 92.85
N ARG A 9 55.56 148.23 93.29
CA ARG A 9 55.41 149.03 94.51
C ARG A 9 54.12 149.84 94.38
N LEU A 10 53.16 149.59 95.26
CA LEU A 10 52.05 150.51 95.49
C LEU A 10 52.62 151.77 96.15
N HIS A 11 53.20 152.66 95.36
CA HIS A 11 53.39 154.06 95.75
C HIS A 11 52.04 154.77 95.59
N GLY A 12 51.11 154.45 96.48
CA GLY A 12 49.93 155.25 96.72
C GLY A 12 50.33 156.39 97.65
N THR A 13 50.47 157.59 97.09
CA THR A 13 50.58 158.86 97.81
C THR A 13 49.59 158.89 98.98
N ILE A 14 50.07 159.20 100.19
CA ILE A 14 49.22 159.46 101.35
C ILE A 14 48.34 160.65 100.97
N LYS A 15 47.08 160.39 100.61
CA LYS A 15 46.09 161.45 100.43
C LYS A 15 45.60 161.85 101.81
N GLU A 16 45.63 163.15 102.09
CA GLU A 16 45.07 163.70 103.31
C GLU A 16 43.58 163.38 103.39
N VAL A 17 43.12 162.94 104.57
CA VAL A 17 41.82 162.31 104.82
C VAL A 17 40.62 163.19 104.39
N TYR A 18 40.83 164.51 104.25
CA TYR A 18 39.78 165.48 103.94
C TYR A 18 39.98 166.22 102.61
N GLN A 19 40.87 165.74 101.73
CA GLN A 19 41.23 166.41 100.48
C GLN A 19 39.96 166.78 99.67
N GLY A 20 39.64 168.07 99.62
CA GLY A 20 38.50 168.64 98.88
C GLY A 20 37.20 168.88 99.67
N LYS A 21 37.08 168.46 100.95
CA LYS A 21 35.89 168.75 101.78
C LYS A 21 36.05 169.95 102.72
N PHE A 22 37.25 170.20 103.22
CA PHE A 22 37.55 171.34 104.10
C PHE A 22 38.90 171.94 103.71
N ILE A 23 39.02 173.29 103.72
CA ILE A 23 40.26 174.00 103.41
C ILE A 23 41.02 174.20 104.73
N ASP A 24 42.10 173.45 104.91
CA ASP A 24 42.99 173.61 106.07
C ASP A 24 43.91 174.82 105.87
N ARG A 25 43.88 175.77 106.81
CA ARG A 25 44.63 177.04 106.70
C ARG A 25 46.05 176.92 107.25
N PHE A 26 46.33 175.89 108.05
CA PHE A 26 47.64 175.65 108.66
C PHE A 26 47.98 174.15 108.62
N PRO A 27 48.38 173.63 107.45
CA PRO A 27 48.65 172.19 107.26
C PRO A 27 49.85 171.67 108.07
N GLU A 28 50.66 172.55 108.65
CA GLU A 28 51.82 172.18 109.49
C GLU A 28 51.41 171.68 110.89
N LEU A 29 50.17 171.93 111.34
CA LEU A 29 49.68 171.46 112.63
C LEU A 29 48.74 170.26 112.43
N PRO A 30 49.03 169.08 113.02
CA PRO A 30 48.14 167.94 112.90
C PRO A 30 46.80 168.22 113.57
N THR A 31 45.71 168.03 112.83
CA THR A 31 44.35 168.17 113.37
C THR A 31 44.11 167.16 114.47
N ALA A 32 43.81 167.63 115.68
CA ALA A 32 43.45 166.78 116.81
C ALA A 32 42.03 166.20 116.60
N GLY A 33 41.94 164.89 116.41
CA GLY A 33 40.67 164.19 116.21
C GLY A 33 40.87 162.71 115.96
N LYS A 34 39.85 161.89 116.23
CA LYS A 34 39.90 160.44 116.02
C LYS A 34 39.79 160.16 114.51
N LEU A 35 40.88 159.70 113.89
CA LEU A 35 40.87 159.30 112.49
C LEU A 35 39.94 158.09 112.29
N ILE A 36 39.04 158.18 111.31
CA ILE A 36 38.24 157.05 110.85
C ILE A 36 39.19 156.10 110.11
N PRO A 37 39.23 154.80 110.44
CA PRO A 37 40.10 153.86 109.73
C PRO A 37 39.74 153.85 108.24
N ILE A 38 40.73 154.19 107.41
CA ILE A 38 40.63 154.07 105.96
C ILE A 38 40.86 152.60 105.62
N GLY A 39 39.83 151.94 105.13
CA GLY A 39 39.96 150.60 104.61
C GLY A 39 38.62 149.92 104.44
N GLU A 40 38.33 149.55 103.20
CA GLU A 40 37.23 148.68 102.75
C GLU A 40 35.89 149.39 102.44
N THR A 41 35.65 149.56 101.14
CA THR A 41 34.34 149.87 100.56
C THR A 41 33.56 148.58 100.29
N ALA A 42 32.22 148.65 100.29
CA ALA A 42 31.37 147.49 99.95
C ALA A 42 31.69 146.90 98.56
N ALA A 43 32.12 147.72 97.60
CA ALA A 43 32.54 147.28 96.27
C ALA A 43 33.78 146.35 96.33
N THR A 44 34.74 146.64 97.20
CA THR A 44 35.95 145.81 97.40
C THR A 44 35.62 144.42 97.94
N CYS A 45 34.50 144.25 98.65
CA CYS A 45 34.04 142.94 99.13
C CYS A 45 33.37 142.09 98.02
N LEU A 46 32.88 142.72 96.95
CA LEU A 46 32.20 142.04 95.84
C LEU A 46 33.11 141.74 94.65
N THR A 47 34.29 142.37 94.59
CA THR A 47 35.29 142.07 93.58
C THR A 47 36.08 140.82 93.98
N GLU A 48 36.01 139.78 93.15
CA GLU A 48 36.86 138.61 93.36
C GLU A 48 38.34 139.00 93.33
N ILE A 49 39.09 138.50 94.31
CA ILE A 49 40.54 138.70 94.37
C ILE A 49 41.17 137.88 93.23
N LEU A 50 41.68 138.59 92.22
CA LEU A 50 42.43 138.00 91.11
C LEU A 50 43.92 138.34 91.25
N PRO A 51 44.84 137.38 90.97
CA PRO A 51 44.58 136.02 90.52
C PRO A 51 44.18 135.08 91.66
N ARG A 52 43.30 134.11 91.37
CA ARG A 52 42.98 133.03 92.32
C ARG A 52 44.23 132.19 92.61
N PRO A 53 44.45 131.76 93.86
CA PRO A 53 45.59 130.90 94.19
C PRO A 53 45.52 129.59 93.40
N ILE A 54 46.57 129.29 92.64
CA ILE A 54 46.65 128.06 91.84
C ILE A 54 46.97 126.89 92.76
N THR A 55 46.25 125.78 92.61
CA THR A 55 46.54 124.56 93.38
C THR A 55 47.87 123.97 92.93
N PRO A 56 48.82 123.68 93.84
CA PRO A 56 50.11 123.10 93.50
C PRO A 56 49.97 121.75 92.75
N PRO A 57 50.83 121.46 91.76
CA PRO A 57 50.71 120.25 90.93
C PRO A 57 50.77 118.94 91.75
N VAL A 58 51.55 118.93 92.82
CA VAL A 58 51.69 117.76 93.72
C VAL A 58 50.37 117.40 94.40
N VAL A 59 49.57 118.40 94.78
CA VAL A 59 48.28 118.22 95.48
C VAL A 59 47.12 118.08 94.49
N LYS A 60 47.28 118.57 93.26
CA LYS A 60 46.25 118.57 92.22
C LYS A 60 45.69 117.18 91.93
N LYS A 61 46.52 116.13 91.98
CA LYS A 61 46.07 114.74 91.77
C LYS A 61 45.05 114.27 92.82
N PHE A 62 45.25 114.60 94.11
CA PHE A 62 44.32 114.25 95.19
C PHE A 62 43.04 115.10 95.18
N ARG A 63 43.11 116.30 94.60
CA ARG A 63 41.92 117.13 94.41
C ARG A 63 41.08 116.61 93.24
N ASN A 64 41.73 116.25 92.14
CA ASN A 64 41.08 115.75 90.93
C ASN A 64 40.37 114.39 91.13
N THR A 65 40.81 113.58 92.10
CA THR A 65 40.09 112.33 92.45
C THR A 65 38.70 112.59 92.97
N SER A 66 38.55 113.58 93.85
CA SER A 66 37.26 113.88 94.47
C SER A 66 36.46 114.82 93.56
N ASN A 67 37.11 115.89 93.09
CA ASN A 67 36.51 116.98 92.33
C ASN A 67 37.32 117.25 91.05
N PRO A 68 37.14 116.44 89.98
CA PRO A 68 37.77 116.71 88.71
C PRO A 68 37.19 117.98 88.07
N PRO A 69 37.96 118.64 87.18
CA PRO A 69 37.43 119.73 86.37
C PRO A 69 36.35 119.21 85.41
N ALA A 70 35.45 120.11 84.99
CA ALA A 70 34.37 119.76 84.09
C ALA A 70 34.90 119.12 82.78
N GLY A 71 34.27 118.01 82.36
CA GLY A 71 34.61 117.28 81.13
C GLY A 71 35.88 116.42 81.20
N LYS A 72 36.51 116.27 82.36
CA LYS A 72 37.63 115.34 82.56
C LYS A 72 37.20 114.09 83.32
N GLU A 73 37.80 112.96 82.97
CA GLU A 73 37.61 111.72 83.70
C GLU A 73 38.12 111.82 85.14
N ARG A 74 37.43 111.12 86.05
CA ARG A 74 37.83 111.02 87.45
C ARG A 74 38.85 109.88 87.59
N VAL A 75 40.13 110.23 87.70
CA VAL A 75 41.24 109.26 87.86
C VAL A 75 41.62 109.14 89.32
N PHE A 76 41.80 107.92 89.84
CA PHE A 76 42.30 107.66 91.19
C PHE A 76 43.72 108.22 91.41
N TYR A 77 44.05 108.74 92.60
CA TYR A 77 45.30 109.50 92.82
C TYR A 77 46.55 108.64 92.66
N GLY A 78 46.43 107.32 92.89
CA GLY A 78 47.48 106.34 92.65
C GLY A 78 47.78 106.16 91.16
N ARG A 79 46.76 106.27 90.30
CA ARG A 79 46.86 106.11 88.83
C ARG A 79 47.09 107.42 88.08
N ALA A 80 46.95 108.57 88.74
CA ALA A 80 46.98 109.88 88.08
C ALA A 80 48.30 110.20 87.32
N ASN A 81 49.39 109.49 87.64
CA ASN A 81 50.69 109.63 86.99
C ASN A 81 51.04 108.46 86.05
N ASP A 82 50.15 107.48 85.90
CA ASP A 82 50.38 106.30 85.05
C ASP A 82 50.07 106.63 83.58
N PRO A 83 50.75 105.97 82.62
CA PRO A 83 50.43 106.12 81.20
C PRO A 83 49.02 105.58 80.89
N ASP A 84 48.33 106.21 79.95
CA ASP A 84 46.96 105.83 79.59
C ASP A 84 46.92 104.60 78.66
N ILE A 85 47.11 103.40 79.22
CA ILE A 85 47.12 102.14 78.45
C ILE A 85 45.75 101.82 77.82
N ALA A 86 44.66 102.32 78.38
CA ALA A 86 43.32 101.94 77.97
C ALA A 86 42.95 102.49 76.59
N SER A 87 43.47 103.66 76.19
CA SER A 87 43.16 104.24 74.88
C SER A 87 43.75 103.46 73.70
N TYR A 88 44.81 102.67 73.90
CA TYR A 88 45.42 101.84 72.86
C TYR A 88 44.83 100.42 72.78
N LEU A 89 44.06 100.02 73.78
CA LEU A 89 43.54 98.66 73.89
C LEU A 89 42.07 98.61 73.47
N THR A 90 41.76 97.84 72.44
CA THR A 90 40.37 97.48 72.14
C THR A 90 39.85 96.51 73.20
N HIS A 91 38.91 96.95 74.03
CA HIS A 91 38.26 96.11 75.03
C HIS A 91 37.28 95.13 74.38
N GLY A 92 37.31 93.86 74.80
CA GLY A 92 36.41 92.82 74.32
C GLY A 92 37.11 91.47 74.12
N ILE A 93 36.34 90.43 73.76
CA ILE A 93 36.86 89.13 73.38
C ILE A 93 36.93 89.07 71.86
N THR A 94 38.13 88.94 71.29
CA THR A 94 38.29 88.63 69.87
C THR A 94 38.04 87.14 69.66
N THR A 95 37.00 86.80 68.90
CA THR A 95 36.79 85.41 68.48
C THR A 95 37.72 85.07 67.31
N ILE A 96 38.22 83.83 67.31
CA ILE A 96 38.93 83.27 66.16
C ILE A 96 37.87 83.01 65.07
N ILE A 97 38.16 83.41 63.84
CA ILE A 97 37.27 83.22 62.69
C ILE A 97 36.99 81.72 62.51
N SER A 98 35.72 81.34 62.33
CA SER A 98 35.35 79.94 62.08
C SER A 98 35.93 79.43 60.77
N GLU A 99 36.07 78.11 60.63
CA GLU A 99 36.45 77.51 59.35
C GLU A 99 35.51 77.96 58.22
N ASN A 100 36.09 78.17 57.04
CA ASN A 100 35.34 78.64 55.89
C ASN A 100 34.43 77.51 55.37
N ALA A 101 33.12 77.76 55.39
CA ALA A 101 32.12 76.80 54.92
C ALA A 101 32.35 76.35 53.46
N SER A 102 32.98 77.16 52.62
CA SER A 102 33.24 76.77 51.23
C SER A 102 34.14 75.55 51.10
N SER A 103 35.14 75.38 51.99
CA SER A 103 36.01 74.21 52.01
C SER A 103 35.30 72.93 52.44
N LEU A 104 34.21 73.06 53.23
CA LEU A 104 33.39 71.94 53.68
C LEU A 104 32.37 71.53 52.63
N VAL A 105 31.71 72.51 52.00
CA VAL A 105 30.68 72.29 50.98
C VAL A 105 31.29 71.80 49.67
N ASN A 106 32.43 72.38 49.26
CA ASN A 106 33.12 72.04 48.03
C ASN A 106 34.59 71.72 48.32
N PRO A 107 34.89 70.50 48.78
CA PRO A 107 36.27 70.11 49.03
C PRO A 107 37.07 70.17 47.71
N PRO A 108 38.36 70.51 47.77
CA PRO A 108 39.19 70.59 46.57
C PRO A 108 39.19 69.23 45.85
N PRO A 109 39.21 69.25 44.50
CA PRO A 109 39.24 68.02 43.71
C PRO A 109 40.49 67.22 44.07
N LYS A 110 40.32 65.91 44.27
CA LYS A 110 41.43 65.02 44.62
C LYS A 110 42.39 64.92 43.46
N THR A 111 43.69 64.96 43.75
CA THR A 111 44.69 64.64 42.74
C THR A 111 44.59 63.17 42.35
N TYR A 112 45.09 62.81 41.17
CA TYR A 112 45.07 61.42 40.69
C TYR A 112 45.69 60.43 41.69
N PHE A 113 46.80 60.84 42.33
CA PHE A 113 47.47 60.04 43.36
C PHE A 113 46.60 59.85 44.61
N GLN A 114 45.99 60.93 45.11
CA GLN A 114 45.09 60.85 46.26
C GLN A 114 43.85 59.99 45.97
N GLN A 115 43.32 60.08 44.74
CA GLN A 115 42.24 59.23 44.28
C GLN A 115 42.64 57.76 44.25
N LYS A 116 43.83 57.42 43.71
CA LYS A 116 44.35 56.04 43.70
C LYS A 116 44.56 55.46 45.11
N ILE A 117 45.06 56.28 46.04
CA ILE A 117 45.17 55.87 47.45
C ILE A 117 43.78 55.62 48.04
N LYS A 118 42.81 56.49 47.77
CA LYS A 118 41.44 56.33 48.23
C LYS A 118 40.83 55.03 47.69
N GLU A 119 40.91 54.80 46.38
CA GLU A 119 40.45 53.57 45.72
C GLU A 119 41.09 52.32 46.35
N LYS A 120 42.39 52.35 46.66
CA LYS A 120 43.09 51.25 47.33
C LYS A 120 42.63 51.04 48.79
N LYS A 121 42.32 52.11 49.52
CA LYS A 121 41.78 51.99 50.89
C LYS A 121 40.36 51.44 50.88
N GLU A 122 39.56 51.85 49.90
CA GLU A 122 38.15 51.49 49.78
C GLU A 122 37.92 50.18 49.02
N SER A 123 38.96 49.52 48.49
CA SER A 123 38.85 48.23 47.81
C SER A 123 38.47 47.07 48.75
N VAL A 124 38.46 47.32 50.07
CA VAL A 124 37.99 46.36 51.07
C VAL A 124 36.46 46.29 51.08
N TYR A 125 35.77 47.36 50.67
CA TYR A 125 34.32 47.42 50.70
C TYR A 125 33.70 46.57 49.58
N LEU A 126 32.70 45.77 49.95
CA LEU A 126 31.98 44.88 49.03
C LEU A 126 31.34 45.64 47.85
N SER A 127 30.82 46.85 48.10
CA SER A 127 30.20 47.70 47.08
C SER A 127 31.18 48.08 45.96
N ASN A 128 32.42 48.42 46.30
CA ASN A 128 33.46 48.73 45.31
C ASN A 128 33.92 47.50 44.53
N CYS A 129 33.84 46.31 45.13
CA CYS A 129 34.15 45.05 44.44
C CYS A 129 33.02 44.55 43.55
N GLN A 130 31.76 44.77 43.94
CA GLN A 130 30.56 44.27 43.26
C GLN A 130 29.99 45.22 42.22
N ALA A 131 30.09 46.53 42.44
CA ALA A 131 29.51 47.53 41.56
C ALA A 131 30.49 48.70 41.29
N PRO A 132 31.71 48.43 40.79
CA PRO A 132 32.60 49.50 40.34
C PRO A 132 31.97 50.25 39.15
N LEU A 133 32.03 51.58 39.18
CA LEU A 133 31.46 52.39 38.10
C LEU A 133 32.17 52.10 36.76
N GLY A 134 31.38 51.76 35.75
CA GLY A 134 31.88 51.47 34.39
C GLY A 134 32.55 50.11 34.22
N LYS A 135 32.49 49.22 35.21
CA LYS A 135 33.00 47.85 35.14
C LYS A 135 31.98 46.87 35.73
N SER A 136 32.01 45.62 35.26
CA SER A 136 31.25 44.54 35.90
C SER A 136 31.92 44.11 37.21
N HIS A 137 31.16 43.42 38.06
CA HIS A 137 31.70 42.73 39.23
C HIS A 137 32.84 41.80 38.83
N ASP A 138 33.99 41.94 39.51
CA ASP A 138 35.12 41.04 39.31
C ASP A 138 34.87 39.68 40.00
N GLN A 139 34.65 38.65 39.19
CA GLN A 139 34.46 37.26 39.64
C GLN A 139 35.66 36.35 39.31
N SER A 140 36.80 36.93 38.91
CA SER A 140 37.99 36.18 38.47
C SER A 140 38.45 35.11 39.46
N LEU A 141 38.35 35.38 40.77
CA LEU A 141 38.65 34.43 41.86
C LEU A 141 37.76 33.18 41.86
N ARG A 142 36.54 33.26 41.33
CA ARG A 142 35.55 32.16 41.31
C ARG A 142 35.57 31.38 40.00
N MET A 143 36.39 31.77 39.04
CA MET A 143 36.49 31.10 37.75
C MET A 143 37.34 29.83 37.84
N PRO A 144 37.02 28.78 37.06
CA PRO A 144 37.87 27.61 36.93
C PRO A 144 39.30 27.99 36.52
N LYS A 145 40.30 27.31 37.10
CA LYS A 145 41.72 27.54 36.75
C LYS A 145 41.95 27.22 35.28
N GLY A 146 42.53 28.16 34.53
CA GLY A 146 42.85 28.00 33.10
C GLY A 146 41.73 28.38 32.13
N LEU A 147 40.61 28.92 32.62
CA LEU A 147 39.53 29.42 31.76
C LEU A 147 39.91 30.79 31.16
N ASP A 148 39.98 30.88 29.83
CA ASP A 148 40.17 32.15 29.12
C ASP A 148 38.82 32.84 28.91
N VAL A 149 38.58 33.92 29.65
CA VAL A 149 37.30 34.68 29.65
C VAL A 149 36.98 35.24 28.26
N ASN A 150 37.98 35.58 27.46
CA ASN A 150 37.78 36.27 26.18
C ASN A 150 37.64 35.30 25.00
N ASN A 151 38.39 34.19 25.01
CA ASN A 151 38.42 33.26 23.88
C ASN A 151 37.56 32.01 24.09
N THR A 152 37.24 31.65 25.34
CA THR A 152 36.43 30.45 25.61
C THR A 152 34.96 30.74 25.28
N ARG A 153 34.39 29.96 24.37
CA ARG A 153 32.94 29.97 24.10
C ARG A 153 32.24 29.09 25.14
N PHE A 154 31.29 29.68 25.86
CA PHE A 154 30.45 28.95 26.82
C PHE A 154 29.30 28.22 26.13
N GLY A 155 28.89 27.07 26.68
CA GLY A 155 27.84 26.21 26.15
C GLY A 155 28.35 24.82 25.75
N THR A 156 27.43 23.88 25.56
CA THR A 156 27.79 22.51 25.14
C THR A 156 27.90 22.47 23.63
N THR A 157 29.08 22.14 23.11
CA THR A 157 29.24 21.86 21.68
C THR A 157 28.54 20.55 21.37
N VAL A 158 27.50 20.58 20.53
CA VAL A 158 26.89 19.37 19.99
C VAL A 158 27.85 18.79 18.97
N LYS A 159 28.46 17.65 19.27
CA LYS A 159 29.21 16.88 18.28
C LYS A 159 28.20 16.29 17.32
N GLN A 160 28.25 16.68 16.05
CA GLN A 160 27.47 16.02 15.01
C GLN A 160 28.10 14.65 14.78
N GLU A 161 27.45 13.59 15.28
CA GLU A 161 28.01 12.23 15.25
C GLU A 161 28.03 11.65 13.83
N ILE A 162 27.01 11.96 13.03
CA ILE A 162 26.85 11.42 11.68
C ILE A 162 26.32 12.53 10.76
N SER A 163 26.91 12.64 9.57
CA SER A 163 26.42 13.54 8.52
C SER A 163 25.09 13.02 7.98
N ALA A 164 24.15 13.92 7.71
CA ALA A 164 22.90 13.55 7.02
C ALA A 164 23.16 12.83 5.69
N ALA A 165 24.25 13.17 5.00
CA ALA A 165 24.64 12.50 3.76
C ALA A 165 24.97 11.01 3.97
N ASP A 166 25.66 10.67 5.07
CA ASP A 166 26.01 9.29 5.42
C ASP A 166 24.78 8.47 5.85
N ILE A 167 23.72 9.14 6.35
CA ILE A 167 22.44 8.50 6.70
C ILE A 167 21.59 8.25 5.45
N VAL A 168 21.46 9.26 4.58
CA VAL A 168 20.64 9.18 3.36
C VAL A 168 21.28 8.20 2.36
N ASN A 169 22.59 8.32 2.15
CA ASN A 169 23.35 7.48 1.23
C ASN A 169 24.45 6.77 2.04
N PRO A 170 24.15 5.60 2.64
CA PRO A 170 25.15 4.84 3.37
C PRO A 170 26.32 4.50 2.45
N ARG A 171 27.54 4.47 3.01
CA ARG A 171 28.78 4.23 2.25
C ARG A 171 28.96 2.80 1.74
N LYS A 172 27.91 1.97 1.77
CA LYS A 172 27.94 0.63 1.19
C LYS A 172 27.84 0.73 -0.33
N THR A 173 28.70 0.00 -1.01
CA THR A 173 28.64 -0.08 -2.47
C THR A 173 27.45 -0.93 -2.91
N PHE A 174 26.95 -0.70 -4.12
CA PHE A 174 25.87 -1.50 -4.69
C PHE A 174 26.23 -2.99 -4.74
N ASP A 175 27.47 -3.33 -5.08
CA ASP A 175 27.93 -4.71 -5.19
C ASP A 175 27.91 -5.44 -3.84
N GLU A 176 28.30 -4.76 -2.76
CA GLU A 176 28.23 -5.31 -1.40
C GLU A 176 26.78 -5.56 -0.98
N VAL A 177 25.88 -4.60 -1.23
CA VAL A 177 24.45 -4.75 -0.91
C VAL A 177 23.82 -5.90 -1.70
N GLN A 178 24.15 -6.01 -2.98
CA GLN A 178 23.63 -7.07 -3.84
C GLN A 178 24.14 -8.45 -3.38
N LYS A 179 25.41 -8.54 -2.97
CA LYS A 179 26.00 -9.77 -2.42
C LYS A 179 25.32 -10.19 -1.13
N GLU A 180 25.14 -9.26 -0.19
CA GLU A 180 24.42 -9.52 1.07
C GLU A 180 22.97 -9.96 0.81
N ALA A 181 22.28 -9.30 -0.13
CA ALA A 181 20.92 -9.66 -0.52
C ALA A 181 20.84 -11.09 -1.08
N GLN A 182 21.80 -11.47 -1.94
CA GLN A 182 21.84 -12.80 -2.54
C GLN A 182 22.16 -13.89 -1.51
N GLU A 183 23.08 -13.63 -0.58
CA GLU A 183 23.45 -14.57 0.50
C GLU A 183 22.31 -14.77 1.50
N GLY A 184 21.55 -13.71 1.80
CA GLY A 184 20.42 -13.74 2.73
C GLY A 184 19.09 -14.20 2.13
N HIS A 185 18.96 -14.23 0.80
CA HIS A 185 17.69 -14.44 0.10
C HIS A 185 16.95 -15.71 0.55
N ASP A 186 17.63 -16.86 0.54
CA ASP A 186 17.03 -18.15 0.91
C ASP A 186 16.44 -18.15 2.33
N LEU A 187 17.07 -17.41 3.26
CA LEU A 187 16.60 -17.27 4.63
C LEU A 187 15.34 -16.40 4.69
N TYR A 188 15.31 -15.29 3.94
CA TYR A 188 14.15 -14.39 3.88
C TYR A 188 12.95 -15.03 3.19
N VAL A 189 13.17 -15.78 2.11
CA VAL A 189 12.15 -16.63 1.48
C VAL A 189 11.54 -17.59 2.51
N SER A 190 12.37 -18.26 3.32
CA SER A 190 11.89 -19.23 4.31
C SER A 190 11.17 -18.60 5.51
N THR A 191 11.58 -17.41 5.94
CA THR A 191 11.08 -16.78 7.19
C THR A 191 9.92 -15.82 6.94
N HIS A 192 9.92 -15.12 5.81
CA HIS A 192 8.99 -14.04 5.50
C HIS A 192 8.21 -14.26 4.20
N ASN A 193 8.46 -15.35 3.46
CA ASN A 193 7.93 -15.56 2.11
C ASN A 193 8.26 -14.40 1.16
N ASP A 194 9.46 -13.82 1.31
CA ASP A 194 9.95 -12.70 0.50
C ASP A 194 10.66 -13.23 -0.75
N TYR A 195 10.00 -13.19 -1.90
CA TYR A 195 10.50 -13.69 -3.17
C TYR A 195 10.88 -12.53 -4.09
N TYR A 196 11.87 -12.76 -4.97
CA TYR A 196 12.15 -11.78 -6.02
C TYR A 196 11.00 -11.69 -7.02
N VAL A 197 10.91 -10.53 -7.69
CA VAL A 197 9.91 -10.32 -8.73
C VAL A 197 10.13 -11.31 -9.87
N GLY A 198 9.13 -12.15 -10.15
CA GLY A 198 9.20 -13.19 -11.17
C GLY A 198 9.80 -14.52 -10.70
N GLU A 199 10.22 -14.62 -9.44
CA GLU A 199 10.65 -15.87 -8.85
C GLU A 199 9.45 -16.78 -8.56
N ALA A 200 9.51 -18.02 -9.06
CA ALA A 200 8.47 -19.00 -8.79
C ALA A 200 8.73 -19.69 -7.44
N VAL A 201 7.67 -19.80 -6.62
CA VAL A 201 7.72 -20.47 -5.31
C VAL A 201 8.23 -21.91 -5.44
N ASN A 202 9.39 -22.19 -4.86
CA ASN A 202 9.94 -23.54 -4.79
C ASN A 202 9.50 -24.24 -3.51
N ARG A 203 8.59 -25.21 -3.64
CA ARG A 203 8.07 -26.00 -2.51
C ARG A 203 9.01 -27.12 -2.03
N LYS A 204 10.20 -27.26 -2.63
CA LYS A 204 11.21 -28.28 -2.28
C LYS A 204 10.65 -29.71 -2.26
N TYR A 205 9.73 -30.03 -3.19
CA TYR A 205 9.29 -31.42 -3.40
C TYR A 205 10.48 -32.30 -3.81
N ASN A 206 10.44 -33.58 -3.43
CA ASN A 206 11.50 -34.52 -3.75
C ASN A 206 11.62 -34.68 -5.29
N PRO A 207 12.79 -34.41 -5.91
CA PRO A 207 12.95 -34.48 -7.36
C PRO A 207 12.75 -35.88 -7.94
N SER A 208 12.85 -36.94 -7.12
CA SER A 208 12.60 -38.31 -7.56
C SER A 208 11.10 -38.59 -7.79
N THR A 209 10.20 -37.87 -7.13
CA THR A 209 8.75 -38.03 -7.28
C THR A 209 8.13 -36.97 -8.16
N PHE A 210 8.63 -35.74 -8.11
CA PHE A 210 8.09 -34.62 -8.86
C PHE A 210 9.18 -33.89 -9.63
N ASN A 211 9.02 -33.82 -10.95
CA ASN A 211 9.82 -32.98 -11.81
C ASN A 211 8.91 -31.97 -12.53
N ARG A 212 9.22 -30.68 -12.40
CA ARG A 212 8.44 -29.58 -13.00
C ARG A 212 8.36 -29.64 -14.53
N PHE A 213 9.33 -30.27 -15.17
CA PHE A 213 9.42 -30.35 -16.63
C PHE A 213 8.65 -31.55 -17.20
N ASN A 214 8.14 -32.44 -16.35
CA ASN A 214 7.31 -33.54 -16.80
C ASN A 214 5.92 -33.01 -17.22
N LEU A 215 5.29 -33.70 -18.17
CA LEU A 215 3.89 -33.49 -18.47
C LEU A 215 3.04 -34.03 -17.32
N HIS A 216 2.31 -33.15 -16.64
CA HIS A 216 1.43 -33.51 -15.54
C HIS A 216 -0.02 -33.58 -16.03
N GLY A 217 -0.79 -34.51 -15.47
CA GLY A 217 -2.20 -34.72 -15.83
C GLY A 217 -2.49 -36.18 -16.19
N LYS A 218 -3.78 -36.54 -16.22
CA LYS A 218 -4.19 -37.88 -16.67
C LYS A 218 -4.19 -37.90 -18.19
N GLU A 219 -3.41 -38.80 -18.78
CA GLU A 219 -3.43 -38.99 -20.22
C GLU A 219 -4.85 -39.34 -20.68
N THR A 220 -5.33 -38.62 -21.68
CA THR A 220 -6.57 -38.99 -22.36
C THR A 220 -6.23 -40.18 -23.25
N PRO A 221 -7.00 -41.29 -23.22
CA PRO A 221 -6.75 -42.47 -24.04
C PRO A 221 -7.11 -42.17 -25.50
N HIS A 222 -6.30 -41.35 -26.14
CA HIS A 222 -6.44 -40.90 -27.51
C HIS A 222 -5.19 -41.25 -28.29
N PHE A 223 -5.39 -41.85 -29.47
CA PHE A 223 -4.30 -42.16 -30.39
C PHE A 223 -4.49 -41.29 -31.64
N ASN A 224 -3.53 -40.39 -31.88
CA ASN A 224 -3.51 -39.52 -33.07
C ASN A 224 -3.40 -40.32 -34.38
N ASP A 225 -2.93 -41.57 -34.32
CA ASP A 225 -2.78 -42.49 -35.46
C ASP A 225 -4.12 -42.89 -36.13
N GLY A 226 -5.28 -42.51 -35.58
CA GLY A 226 -6.58 -42.85 -36.14
C GLY A 226 -6.96 -44.34 -36.03
N ARG A 227 -6.19 -45.16 -35.31
CA ARG A 227 -6.42 -46.62 -35.17
C ARG A 227 -7.81 -46.96 -34.60
N ASN A 228 -8.34 -46.13 -33.71
CA ASN A 228 -9.68 -46.29 -33.16
C ASN A 228 -10.77 -46.08 -34.24
N ILE A 229 -10.57 -45.11 -35.14
CA ILE A 229 -11.48 -44.85 -36.27
C ILE A 229 -11.47 -46.04 -37.24
N SER A 230 -10.29 -46.60 -37.52
CA SER A 230 -10.17 -47.80 -38.36
C SER A 230 -10.97 -48.97 -37.79
N ARG A 231 -10.96 -49.16 -36.46
CA ARG A 231 -11.78 -50.20 -35.80
C ARG A 231 -13.28 -49.95 -35.89
N THR A 232 -13.75 -48.70 -35.85
CA THR A 232 -15.18 -48.39 -35.95
C THR A 232 -15.73 -48.49 -37.38
N LEU A 233 -14.89 -48.27 -38.40
CA LEU A 233 -15.28 -48.42 -39.80
C LEU A 233 -15.54 -49.88 -40.20
N HIS A 234 -15.00 -50.83 -39.43
CA HIS A 234 -15.25 -52.24 -39.62
C HIS A 234 -16.21 -52.73 -38.53
N TRP A 235 -17.36 -53.29 -38.93
CA TRP A 235 -18.21 -53.99 -37.98
C TRP A 235 -17.49 -55.26 -37.51
N VAL A 236 -16.84 -55.19 -36.34
CA VAL A 236 -16.02 -56.28 -35.79
C VAL A 236 -16.79 -57.61 -35.70
N PRO A 237 -18.09 -57.64 -35.35
CA PRO A 237 -18.89 -58.86 -35.44
C PRO A 237 -18.89 -59.48 -36.84
N ASP A 238 -18.91 -58.69 -37.92
CA ASP A 238 -18.94 -59.21 -39.29
C ASP A 238 -17.61 -59.87 -39.69
N LEU A 239 -16.48 -59.34 -39.22
CA LEU A 239 -15.16 -59.96 -39.44
C LEU A 239 -15.02 -61.27 -38.68
N GLN A 240 -15.58 -61.36 -37.47
CA GLN A 240 -15.61 -62.60 -36.67
C GLN A 240 -16.58 -63.62 -37.28
N MET A 241 -17.77 -63.19 -37.71
CA MET A 241 -18.78 -64.03 -38.38
C MET A 241 -18.36 -64.54 -39.76
N LYS A 242 -17.43 -63.85 -40.45
CA LYS A 242 -16.80 -64.36 -41.69
C LYS A 242 -15.76 -65.45 -41.43
N LYS A 243 -15.15 -65.46 -40.24
CA LYS A 243 -14.13 -66.45 -39.85
C LYS A 243 -14.74 -67.66 -39.14
N SER A 244 -15.92 -67.51 -38.52
CA SER A 244 -16.61 -68.60 -37.85
C SER A 244 -17.56 -69.36 -38.78
N ALA A 245 -17.77 -70.65 -38.51
CA ALA A 245 -18.83 -71.41 -39.16
C ALA A 245 -20.19 -70.82 -38.74
N LYS A 246 -21.04 -70.48 -39.71
CA LYS A 246 -22.41 -69.99 -39.47
C LYS A 246 -23.30 -71.15 -39.04
N ILE A 247 -23.21 -71.53 -37.78
CA ILE A 247 -24.16 -72.46 -37.15
C ILE A 247 -25.42 -71.65 -36.83
N VAL A 248 -26.51 -71.96 -37.52
CA VAL A 248 -27.83 -71.35 -37.30
C VAL A 248 -28.78 -72.43 -36.82
N SER A 249 -29.73 -72.08 -35.95
CA SER A 249 -30.76 -73.03 -35.52
C SER A 249 -31.66 -73.37 -36.71
N LYS A 250 -32.03 -74.65 -36.82
CA LYS A 250 -32.91 -75.13 -37.90
C LYS A 250 -34.20 -74.30 -38.02
N ILE A 251 -34.86 -74.00 -36.90
CA ILE A 251 -36.09 -73.18 -36.87
C ILE A 251 -35.86 -71.80 -37.49
N SER A 252 -34.71 -71.17 -37.21
CA SER A 252 -34.40 -69.85 -37.77
C SER A 252 -34.09 -69.91 -39.25
N ASP A 253 -33.46 -70.98 -39.71
CA ASP A 253 -33.15 -71.20 -41.12
C ASP A 253 -34.40 -71.53 -41.94
N ASP A 254 -35.22 -72.47 -41.47
CA ASP A 254 -36.52 -72.83 -42.06
C ASP A 254 -37.44 -71.60 -42.14
N PHE A 255 -37.46 -70.76 -41.11
CA PHE A 255 -38.20 -69.48 -41.14
C PHE A 255 -37.67 -68.53 -42.22
N LYS A 256 -36.34 -68.40 -42.34
CA LYS A 256 -35.76 -67.52 -43.38
C LYS A 256 -36.06 -68.05 -44.77
N GLU A 257 -35.92 -69.34 -45.01
CA GLU A 257 -36.22 -69.96 -46.30
C GLU A 257 -37.69 -69.76 -46.69
N LYS A 258 -38.61 -69.98 -45.74
CA LYS A 258 -40.05 -69.87 -45.99
C LYS A 258 -40.55 -68.44 -46.11
N PHE A 259 -40.00 -67.48 -45.36
CA PHE A 259 -40.58 -66.13 -45.26
C PHE A 259 -39.71 -65.02 -45.87
N GLN A 260 -38.45 -65.29 -46.24
CA GLN A 260 -37.57 -64.29 -46.86
C GLN A 260 -37.39 -64.60 -48.36
N PRO A 261 -37.72 -63.65 -49.25
CA PRO A 261 -37.51 -63.85 -50.68
C PRO A 261 -36.01 -63.90 -50.99
N GLN A 262 -35.58 -64.95 -51.69
CA GLN A 262 -34.21 -65.09 -52.16
C GLN A 262 -34.05 -64.42 -53.52
N ILE A 263 -32.96 -63.66 -53.69
CA ILE A 263 -32.65 -63.02 -54.97
C ILE A 263 -32.44 -64.11 -56.03
N GLY A 264 -33.17 -64.01 -57.15
CA GLY A 264 -33.08 -64.96 -58.26
C GLY A 264 -33.98 -66.19 -58.16
N LYS A 265 -34.75 -66.35 -57.07
CA LYS A 265 -35.77 -67.40 -56.94
C LYS A 265 -37.15 -66.79 -56.72
N VAL A 266 -38.17 -67.40 -57.32
CA VAL A 266 -39.57 -67.06 -57.03
C VAL A 266 -39.90 -67.53 -55.62
N HIS A 267 -40.58 -66.68 -54.85
CA HIS A 267 -40.94 -66.99 -53.47
C HIS A 267 -42.18 -67.89 -53.45
N ASP A 268 -42.02 -69.14 -53.01
CA ASP A 268 -43.10 -70.12 -52.93
C ASP A 268 -43.33 -70.56 -51.47
N LEU A 269 -44.45 -70.12 -50.89
CA LEU A 269 -44.82 -70.40 -49.50
C LEU A 269 -45.38 -71.81 -49.30
N ILE A 270 -45.81 -72.45 -50.39
CA ILE A 270 -46.58 -73.71 -50.39
C ILE A 270 -45.67 -74.88 -50.77
N ALA A 271 -44.38 -74.64 -51.07
CA ALA A 271 -43.40 -75.64 -51.51
C ALA A 271 -43.43 -76.94 -50.65
N ASP A 272 -43.46 -76.82 -49.32
CA ASP A 272 -43.49 -77.98 -48.41
C ASP A 272 -44.82 -78.75 -48.42
N THR A 273 -45.91 -78.10 -48.83
CA THR A 273 -47.28 -78.63 -48.80
C THR A 273 -47.82 -79.04 -50.16
N LEU A 274 -47.04 -78.79 -51.23
CA LEU A 274 -47.45 -79.04 -52.60
C LEU A 274 -47.14 -80.49 -53.00
N ASN A 275 -48.11 -81.37 -52.86
CA ASN A 275 -47.98 -82.80 -53.20
C ASN A 275 -48.38 -83.10 -54.65
N VAL A 276 -47.73 -82.47 -55.63
CA VAL A 276 -47.92 -82.81 -57.06
C VAL A 276 -46.61 -83.27 -57.70
N PRO A 277 -46.65 -84.23 -58.65
CA PRO A 277 -45.46 -84.60 -59.40
C PRO A 277 -44.95 -83.41 -60.24
N PRO A 278 -43.65 -83.34 -60.54
CA PRO A 278 -43.06 -82.24 -61.32
C PRO A 278 -43.67 -82.09 -62.72
N ASP A 279 -44.23 -83.16 -63.29
CA ASP A 279 -44.92 -83.16 -64.59
C ASP A 279 -46.41 -82.77 -64.50
N HIS A 280 -46.89 -82.36 -63.32
CA HIS A 280 -48.26 -81.92 -63.15
C HIS A 280 -48.51 -80.58 -63.86
N THR A 281 -49.46 -80.56 -64.79
CA THR A 281 -49.92 -79.31 -65.40
C THR A 281 -51.05 -78.73 -64.57
N PHE A 282 -50.80 -77.60 -63.91
CA PHE A 282 -51.85 -76.87 -63.19
C PHE A 282 -52.83 -76.21 -64.16
N GLY A 283 -54.12 -76.26 -63.83
CA GLY A 283 -55.18 -75.67 -64.63
C GLY A 283 -56.43 -76.55 -64.71
N ILE A 284 -57.46 -76.04 -65.37
CA ILE A 284 -58.72 -76.78 -65.56
C ILE A 284 -58.54 -77.71 -66.77
N LEU A 285 -58.62 -79.02 -66.54
CA LEU A 285 -58.62 -80.01 -67.62
C LEU A 285 -60.03 -80.10 -68.24
N ILE A 286 -60.17 -79.65 -69.49
CA ILE A 286 -61.41 -79.82 -70.26
C ILE A 286 -61.43 -81.25 -70.80
N ARG A 287 -62.31 -82.10 -70.23
CA ARG A 287 -62.50 -83.46 -70.74
C ARG A 287 -63.22 -83.41 -72.09
N PRO A 288 -62.70 -84.07 -73.13
CA PRO A 288 -63.41 -84.16 -74.41
C PRO A 288 -64.71 -84.97 -74.23
N GLU A 289 -65.78 -84.53 -74.88
CA GLU A 289 -67.08 -85.22 -74.89
C GLU A 289 -66.98 -86.62 -75.54
N GLU A 290 -67.90 -87.52 -75.17
CA GLU A 290 -67.90 -88.93 -75.58
C GLU A 290 -68.11 -89.13 -77.10
N TYR A 291 -68.75 -88.19 -77.80
CA TYR A 291 -69.00 -88.26 -79.24
C TYR A 291 -68.09 -87.35 -80.06
N GLY A 292 -67.82 -87.74 -81.31
CA GLY A 292 -67.06 -86.94 -82.27
C GLY A 292 -67.95 -86.14 -83.21
N VAL A 293 -67.39 -85.12 -83.86
CA VAL A 293 -68.07 -84.39 -84.95
C VAL A 293 -68.52 -85.35 -86.06
N GLY A 294 -67.74 -86.38 -86.35
CA GLY A 294 -68.11 -87.42 -87.32
C GLY A 294 -69.30 -88.27 -86.90
N ASP A 295 -69.50 -88.52 -85.60
CA ASP A 295 -70.65 -89.29 -85.12
C ASP A 295 -71.95 -88.48 -85.22
N LEU A 296 -71.86 -87.17 -84.94
CA LEU A 296 -72.94 -86.20 -85.12
C LEU A 296 -73.34 -86.04 -86.59
N LEU A 297 -72.37 -85.87 -87.50
CA LEU A 297 -72.64 -85.69 -88.93
C LEU A 297 -73.35 -86.88 -89.58
N HIS A 298 -73.18 -88.08 -89.02
CA HIS A 298 -73.74 -89.31 -89.55
C HIS A 298 -74.92 -89.86 -88.74
N ASN A 299 -75.44 -89.10 -87.76
CA ASN A 299 -76.55 -89.50 -86.87
C ASN A 299 -76.40 -90.92 -86.32
N ARG A 300 -75.21 -91.26 -85.83
CA ARG A 300 -74.93 -92.60 -85.30
C ARG A 300 -75.57 -92.76 -83.93
N LEU A 301 -76.01 -93.98 -83.61
CA LEU A 301 -76.52 -94.28 -82.27
C LEU A 301 -75.35 -94.32 -81.26
N PRO A 302 -75.59 -94.08 -79.95
CA PRO A 302 -74.54 -94.12 -78.93
C PRO A 302 -73.72 -95.41 -78.87
N SER A 303 -74.29 -96.56 -79.26
CA SER A 303 -73.58 -97.84 -79.39
C SER A 303 -72.58 -97.88 -80.55
N GLU A 304 -72.75 -97.00 -81.55
CA GLU A 304 -72.04 -96.96 -82.82
C GLU A 304 -71.04 -95.80 -82.94
N TYR A 305 -70.86 -95.03 -81.87
CA TYR A 305 -69.86 -93.97 -81.83
C TYR A 305 -68.46 -94.51 -82.09
N LEU A 306 -67.73 -93.79 -82.92
CA LEU A 306 -66.40 -94.18 -83.36
C LEU A 306 -65.28 -93.60 -82.52
N LYS A 307 -65.53 -92.42 -81.94
CA LYS A 307 -64.54 -91.73 -81.10
C LYS A 307 -64.16 -92.64 -79.92
N GLY A 308 -62.87 -92.93 -79.79
CA GLY A 308 -62.33 -93.81 -78.74
C GLY A 308 -62.15 -95.29 -79.13
N LYS A 309 -62.72 -95.76 -80.26
CA LYS A 309 -62.54 -97.14 -80.78
C LYS A 309 -61.46 -97.24 -81.87
N ASP A 310 -60.62 -96.22 -82.02
CA ASP A 310 -59.61 -96.13 -83.09
C ASP A 310 -58.56 -97.25 -82.99
N ARG A 311 -58.18 -97.65 -81.77
CA ARG A 311 -57.28 -98.79 -81.53
C ARG A 311 -57.87 -100.11 -82.00
N GLU A 312 -59.13 -100.38 -81.66
CA GLU A 312 -59.84 -101.60 -82.07
C GLU A 312 -59.95 -101.68 -83.59
N ARG A 313 -60.23 -100.54 -84.24
CA ARG A 313 -60.27 -100.43 -85.71
C ARG A 313 -58.92 -100.66 -86.35
N ALA A 314 -57.85 -100.09 -85.80
CA ALA A 314 -56.50 -100.33 -86.30
C ALA A 314 -56.15 -101.83 -86.26
N VAL A 315 -56.50 -102.50 -85.16
CA VAL A 315 -56.33 -103.95 -85.01
C VAL A 315 -57.18 -104.72 -86.03
N PHE A 316 -58.47 -104.40 -86.18
CA PHE A 316 -59.36 -105.08 -87.14
C PHE A 316 -58.88 -104.91 -88.59
N THR A 317 -58.38 -103.72 -88.93
CA THR A 317 -57.83 -103.41 -90.25
C THR A 317 -56.53 -104.19 -90.49
N ALA A 318 -55.67 -104.30 -89.47
CA ALA A 318 -54.44 -105.10 -89.53
C ALA A 318 -54.74 -106.60 -89.69
N ILE A 319 -55.72 -107.17 -88.98
CA ILE A 319 -56.15 -108.57 -89.15
C ILE A 319 -56.66 -108.80 -90.58
N ARG A 320 -57.52 -107.92 -91.09
CA ARG A 320 -58.02 -108.01 -92.47
C ARG A 320 -56.89 -107.96 -93.49
N GLN A 321 -55.88 -107.13 -93.25
CA GLN A 321 -54.71 -107.00 -94.12
C GLN A 321 -53.79 -108.21 -94.04
N ASN A 322 -53.61 -108.80 -92.86
CA ASN A 322 -52.85 -110.02 -92.65
C ASN A 322 -53.51 -111.24 -93.30
N LEU A 323 -54.84 -111.40 -93.14
CA LEU A 323 -55.61 -112.43 -93.82
C LEU A 323 -55.53 -112.29 -95.35
N LYS A 324 -55.54 -111.05 -95.86
CA LYS A 324 -55.35 -110.77 -97.29
C LYS A 324 -53.93 -111.11 -97.77
N LYS A 325 -52.90 -110.88 -96.95
CA LYS A 325 -51.50 -111.22 -97.26
C LYS A 325 -51.23 -112.73 -97.25
N ALA A 326 -51.92 -113.49 -96.41
CA ALA A 326 -51.72 -114.93 -96.25
C ALA A 326 -52.40 -115.79 -97.34
N ASN A 327 -53.01 -115.20 -98.38
CA ASN A 327 -53.63 -115.90 -99.53
C ASN A 327 -54.60 -117.05 -99.16
N TYR A 328 -55.37 -116.89 -98.08
CA TYR A 328 -56.48 -117.81 -97.78
C TYR A 328 -57.61 -117.60 -98.79
N HIS A 329 -57.62 -118.43 -99.84
CA HIS A 329 -58.67 -118.41 -100.87
C HIS A 329 -59.90 -119.27 -100.53
N ASN A 330 -59.82 -120.14 -99.52
CA ASN A 330 -60.93 -121.00 -99.10
C ASN A 330 -61.53 -120.50 -97.77
N PHE A 331 -62.39 -119.49 -97.86
CA PHE A 331 -63.01 -118.84 -96.69
C PHE A 331 -64.00 -119.74 -95.97
N ASP A 332 -64.63 -120.69 -96.66
CA ASP A 332 -65.66 -121.55 -96.08
C ASP A 332 -65.11 -122.47 -94.98
N THR A 333 -63.86 -122.93 -95.12
CA THR A 333 -63.20 -123.80 -94.14
C THR A 333 -62.79 -123.03 -92.88
N LEU A 334 -62.31 -121.80 -93.03
CA LEU A 334 -61.97 -120.90 -91.93
C LEU A 334 -63.24 -120.45 -91.18
N LEU A 335 -64.32 -120.19 -91.91
CA LEU A 335 -65.61 -119.81 -91.34
C LEU A 335 -66.27 -120.99 -90.61
N HIS A 336 -66.05 -122.23 -91.06
CA HIS A 336 -66.44 -123.43 -90.32
C HIS A 336 -65.62 -123.63 -89.03
N ALA A 337 -64.31 -123.37 -89.07
CA ALA A 337 -63.46 -123.40 -87.87
C ALA A 337 -63.92 -122.35 -86.86
N PHE A 338 -64.17 -121.10 -87.28
CA PHE A 338 -64.72 -120.08 -86.39
C PHE A 338 -66.09 -120.48 -85.84
N ARG A 339 -67.02 -121.00 -86.65
CA ARG A 339 -68.33 -121.49 -86.16
C ARG A 339 -68.26 -122.69 -85.22
N HIS A 340 -67.18 -123.48 -85.24
CA HIS A 340 -66.98 -124.58 -84.29
C HIS A 340 -66.53 -124.05 -82.91
N TYR A 341 -65.64 -123.07 -82.89
CA TYR A 341 -65.14 -122.45 -81.65
C TYR A 341 -66.11 -121.41 -81.05
N ASP A 342 -67.02 -120.85 -81.85
CA ASP A 342 -68.03 -119.87 -81.44
C ASP A 342 -69.24 -120.47 -80.69
N LYS A 343 -69.14 -121.74 -80.24
CA LYS A 343 -70.14 -122.37 -79.35
C LYS A 343 -69.93 -122.06 -77.87
N VAL A 344 -68.81 -121.45 -77.50
CA VAL A 344 -68.51 -121.06 -76.11
C VAL A 344 -68.40 -119.55 -76.06
N THR A 345 -69.45 -118.92 -75.55
CA THR A 345 -69.65 -117.48 -75.44
C THR A 345 -68.60 -116.84 -74.55
N ASP A 346 -67.63 -116.12 -75.15
CA ASP A 346 -67.12 -114.82 -74.68
C ASP A 346 -66.16 -114.23 -75.73
N ILE A 347 -66.64 -113.18 -76.41
CA ILE A 347 -66.02 -112.53 -77.58
C ILE A 347 -64.62 -111.95 -77.27
N ILE A 348 -64.29 -111.75 -76.00
CA ILE A 348 -63.03 -111.14 -75.54
C ILE A 348 -61.88 -112.16 -75.49
N LEU A 349 -62.16 -113.48 -75.44
CA LEU A 349 -61.14 -114.53 -75.53
C LEU A 349 -60.74 -114.84 -76.99
N ALA A 350 -61.44 -114.29 -77.98
CA ALA A 350 -61.28 -114.66 -79.39
C ALA A 350 -59.96 -114.21 -80.02
N LEU A 351 -59.35 -113.09 -79.59
CA LEU A 351 -58.13 -112.56 -80.22
C LEU A 351 -56.87 -113.38 -79.92
N SER A 352 -56.68 -113.82 -78.68
CA SER A 352 -55.55 -114.70 -78.32
C SER A 352 -55.70 -116.09 -78.93
N MET A 353 -56.92 -116.63 -78.93
CA MET A 353 -57.22 -117.93 -79.53
C MET A 353 -57.15 -117.89 -81.07
N MET A 354 -57.47 -116.75 -81.70
CA MET A 354 -57.27 -116.55 -83.15
C MET A 354 -55.79 -116.63 -83.55
N TYR A 355 -54.87 -116.17 -82.70
CA TYR A 355 -53.43 -116.33 -82.92
C TYR A 355 -53.00 -117.81 -82.82
N GLU A 356 -53.46 -118.54 -81.80
CA GLU A 356 -53.14 -119.98 -81.65
C GLU A 356 -53.72 -120.86 -82.77
N ALA A 357 -54.94 -120.56 -83.24
CA ALA A 357 -55.57 -121.30 -84.34
C ALA A 357 -54.84 -121.09 -85.68
N LEU A 358 -54.30 -119.88 -85.90
CA LEU A 358 -53.46 -119.60 -87.06
C LEU A 358 -52.11 -120.32 -86.97
N ASP A 359 -51.44 -120.27 -85.81
CA ASP A 359 -50.13 -120.92 -85.59
C ASP A 359 -50.18 -122.45 -85.70
N SER A 360 -51.22 -123.08 -85.13
CA SER A 360 -51.39 -124.54 -85.17
C SER A 360 -51.71 -125.07 -86.58
N SER A 361 -52.41 -124.28 -87.42
CA SER A 361 -52.63 -124.66 -88.82
C SER A 361 -51.36 -124.58 -89.68
N ILE A 362 -50.49 -123.61 -89.39
CA ILE A 362 -49.22 -123.39 -90.10
C ILE A 362 -48.23 -124.52 -89.78
N LEU A 363 -48.16 -124.97 -88.51
CA LEU A 363 -47.31 -126.08 -88.07
C LEU A 363 -47.72 -127.44 -88.68
N ASN A 364 -49.01 -127.71 -88.80
CA ASN A 364 -49.50 -128.96 -89.39
C ASN A 364 -49.34 -129.02 -90.93
N SER A 365 -49.35 -127.87 -91.61
CA SER A 365 -49.02 -127.77 -93.04
C SER A 365 -47.53 -128.00 -93.30
N ALA A 366 -46.65 -127.48 -92.43
CA ALA A 366 -45.20 -127.66 -92.54
C ALA A 366 -44.76 -129.12 -92.26
N ALA A 367 -45.39 -129.80 -91.31
CA ALA A 367 -45.06 -131.19 -90.95
C ALA A 367 -45.45 -132.22 -92.03
N LYS A 368 -46.50 -131.97 -92.82
CA LYS A 368 -46.91 -132.86 -93.93
C LYS A 368 -46.02 -132.77 -95.18
N ASN A 369 -45.27 -131.67 -95.35
CA ASN A 369 -44.42 -131.45 -96.52
C ASN A 369 -42.97 -131.97 -96.36
N LEU A 370 -42.54 -132.31 -95.14
CA LEU A 370 -41.17 -132.78 -94.84
C LEU A 370 -40.99 -134.30 -94.90
N VAL A 371 -42.06 -135.10 -94.94
CA VAL A 371 -41.98 -136.58 -95.00
C VAL A 371 -42.01 -137.12 -96.44
N SER A 372 -42.24 -136.29 -97.46
CA SER A 372 -42.49 -136.76 -98.85
C SER A 372 -41.39 -136.47 -99.89
N LYS A 373 -40.21 -135.92 -99.53
CA LYS A 373 -39.11 -135.68 -100.51
C LYS A 373 -37.70 -135.79 -99.90
N SER A 374 -37.13 -137.00 -99.82
CA SER A 374 -35.67 -137.22 -99.97
C SER A 374 -35.32 -138.69 -100.35
N ALA A 375 -35.38 -138.95 -101.65
CA ALA A 375 -34.70 -139.99 -102.45
C ALA A 375 -34.71 -139.46 -103.91
N PRO A 376 -33.86 -139.87 -104.89
CA PRO A 376 -32.75 -140.84 -104.90
C PRO A 376 -31.48 -140.36 -105.68
N GLU A 377 -30.60 -141.32 -106.00
CA GLU A 377 -29.94 -141.57 -107.31
C GLU A 377 -28.42 -141.38 -107.51
N HIS A 378 -27.86 -142.51 -107.97
CA HIS A 378 -26.55 -142.80 -108.53
C HIS A 378 -26.34 -142.23 -109.94
N ALA A 379 -25.06 -142.09 -110.33
CA ALA A 379 -24.42 -142.50 -111.59
C ALA A 379 -23.33 -141.47 -111.96
N GLU A 380 -22.07 -141.72 -111.61
CA GLU A 380 -21.08 -142.59 -112.29
C GLU A 380 -20.20 -141.81 -113.26
N THR A 381 -18.94 -141.66 -112.88
CA THR A 381 -17.86 -142.47 -113.47
C THR A 381 -17.24 -143.32 -112.38
#